data_AF-A0A661RJD8-F1
#
_entry.id   AF-A0A661RJD8-F1
#
_cell.length_a   1.000
_cell.length_b   1.000
_cell.length_c   1.000
_cell.angle_alpha   90.00
_cell.angle_beta   90.00
_cell.angle_gamma   90.00
#
_symmetry.space_group_name_H-M   'P 1'
#
loop_
_entity.id
_entity.type
_entity.pdbx_description
1 polymer ?
#
loop_
_entity_poly.entity_id
_entity_poly.type
_entity_poly.pdbx_seq_one_letter_code
_entity_poly.pdbx_strand_id
1 'polypeptide(L)'
;MSGIKTNSGRVLNKKWKVGAKHALYRQDGKFYMQLMRFPGALFDENGYVLFNTEKEYLNCQSIKIGARVNVEGGISNLPNYVKMV
;
A
#
# COMPACT_ATOMS: atom_id res chain seq x y z
N MET A 1 -13.22 4.11 26.25
CA MET A 1 -12.14 3.30 25.65
C MET A 1 -11.90 3.79 24.24
N SER A 2 -10.77 4.44 23.99
CA SER A 2 -10.40 5.03 22.70
C SER A 2 -10.20 3.91 21.66
N GLY A 3 -11.10 3.80 20.69
CA GLY A 3 -10.97 2.89 19.56
C GLY A 3 -9.78 3.26 18.69
N ILE A 4 -8.59 2.75 19.04
CA ILE A 4 -7.41 2.86 18.19
C ILE A 4 -7.73 2.02 16.95
N LYS A 5 -7.88 2.68 15.79
CA LYS A 5 -7.91 1.97 14.50
C LYS A 5 -6.55 1.27 14.32
N THR A 6 -6.49 0.00 14.70
CA THR A 6 -5.29 -0.87 14.66
C THR A 6 -4.89 -1.23 13.22
N ASN A 7 -5.82 -1.13 12.28
CA ASN A 7 -5.62 -1.47 10.88
C ASN A 7 -5.31 -0.21 10.06
N SER A 8 -4.16 0.42 10.31
CA SER A 8 -3.70 1.56 9.52
C SER A 8 -2.34 1.29 8.90
N GLY A 9 -2.11 1.82 7.71
CA GLY A 9 -0.84 1.64 6.98
C GLY A 9 0.35 2.11 7.82
N ARG A 10 0.17 3.13 8.66
CA ARG A 10 1.20 3.59 9.60
C ARG A 10 1.61 2.53 10.63
N VAL A 11 0.66 1.76 11.15
CA VAL A 11 0.95 0.69 12.12
C VAL A 11 1.72 -0.44 11.44
N LEU A 12 1.26 -0.89 10.28
CA LEU A 12 1.93 -1.95 9.52
C LEU A 12 3.32 -1.54 9.03
N ASN A 13 3.48 -0.30 8.56
CA ASN A 13 4.77 0.27 8.18
C ASN A 13 5.80 0.22 9.33
N LYS A 14 5.37 0.50 10.57
CA LYS A 14 6.22 0.36 11.76
C LYS A 14 6.48 -1.10 12.12
N LYS A 15 5.42 -1.92 12.16
CA LYS A 15 5.49 -3.35 12.54
C LYS A 15 6.44 -4.13 11.64
N TRP A 16 6.34 -3.91 10.33
CA TRP A 16 7.13 -4.59 9.32
C TRP A 16 8.38 -3.82 8.89
N LYS A 17 8.68 -2.69 9.54
CA LYS A 17 9.87 -1.85 9.30
C LYS A 17 10.07 -1.48 7.81
N VAL A 18 8.98 -1.18 7.10
CA VAL A 18 8.99 -0.92 5.65
C VAL A 18 9.63 0.43 5.31
N GLY A 19 9.58 1.40 6.23
CA GLY A 19 10.24 2.71 6.04
C GLY A 19 9.54 3.64 5.04
N ALA A 20 8.27 3.39 4.71
CA ALA A 20 7.53 4.23 3.79
C ALA A 20 7.22 5.61 4.40
N LYS A 21 7.41 6.68 3.63
CA LYS A 21 7.00 8.05 3.99
C LYS A 21 5.48 8.25 3.87
N HIS A 22 4.84 7.45 3.03
CA HIS A 22 3.38 7.41 2.90
C HIS A 22 2.91 5.96 2.95
N ALA A 23 2.04 5.64 3.91
CA ALA A 23 1.56 4.28 4.11
C ALA A 23 0.03 4.27 4.11
N LEU A 24 -0.56 3.62 3.11
CA LEU A 24 -2.00 3.45 2.97
C LEU A 24 -2.37 2.00 3.23
N TYR A 25 -3.49 1.75 3.91
CA TYR A 25 -3.95 0.39 4.19
C TYR A 25 -5.36 0.19 3.68
N ARG A 26 -5.58 -1.00 3.13
CA ARG A 26 -6.89 -1.50 2.74
C ARG A 26 -6.92 -3.01 2.94
N GLN A 27 -7.87 -3.50 3.73
CA GLN A 27 -7.96 -4.93 4.04
C GLN A 27 -8.02 -5.81 2.79
N ASP A 28 -8.90 -5.48 1.83
CA ASP A 28 -9.08 -6.22 0.58
C ASP A 28 -7.96 -6.00 -0.46
N GLY A 29 -7.05 -5.06 -0.22
CA GLY A 29 -5.96 -4.74 -1.12
C GLY A 29 -6.34 -4.09 -2.46
N LYS A 30 -7.61 -3.75 -2.72
CA LYS A 30 -8.09 -3.36 -4.06
C LYS A 30 -8.11 -1.86 -4.33
N PHE A 31 -8.46 -1.06 -3.33
CA PHE A 31 -8.67 0.39 -3.52
C PHE A 31 -7.93 1.24 -2.50
N TYR A 32 -7.21 2.26 -2.99
CA TYR A 32 -6.45 3.20 -2.16
C TYR A 32 -6.62 4.64 -2.62
N MET A 33 -6.27 5.58 -1.74
CA MET A 33 -5.96 6.95 -2.16
C MET A 33 -4.63 6.98 -2.92
N GLN A 34 -4.36 8.05 -3.64
CA GLN A 34 -3.09 8.20 -4.36
C GLN A 34 -1.92 8.36 -3.39
N LEU A 35 -0.78 7.77 -3.76
CA LEU A 35 0.48 7.98 -3.05
C LEU A 35 1.07 9.34 -3.43
N MET A 36 1.09 10.27 -2.47
CA MET A 36 1.62 11.63 -2.64
C MET A 36 3.08 11.82 -2.18
N ARG A 37 3.69 10.84 -1.50
CA ARG A 37 5.06 10.95 -0.96
C ARG A 37 5.78 9.62 -1.08
N PHE A 38 7.06 9.67 -1.46
CA PHE A 38 7.85 8.48 -1.77
C PHE A 38 9.13 8.39 -0.92
N PRO A 39 9.53 7.18 -0.46
CA PRO A 39 8.91 5.88 -0.76
C PRO A 39 7.50 5.73 -0.18
N GLY A 40 6.58 5.22 -0.99
CA GLY A 40 5.16 5.11 -0.69
C GLY A 40 4.73 3.65 -0.73
N ALA A 41 3.91 3.21 0.22
CA ALA A 41 3.51 1.82 0.34
C ALA A 41 2.00 1.65 0.47
N LEU A 42 1.49 0.61 -0.20
CA LEU A 42 0.13 0.12 -0.07
C LEU A 42 0.19 -1.19 0.73
N PHE A 43 -0.63 -1.30 1.76
CA PHE A 43 -0.69 -2.44 2.67
C PHE A 43 -2.06 -3.11 2.61
N ASP A 44 -2.08 -4.43 2.64
CA ASP A 44 -3.26 -5.24 2.88
C ASP A 44 -3.13 -6.02 4.18
N GLU A 45 -4.08 -6.93 4.46
CA GLU A 45 -4.05 -7.73 5.69
C GLU A 45 -2.87 -8.72 5.76
N ASN A 46 -2.30 -9.10 4.62
CA ASN A 46 -1.30 -10.17 4.52
C ASN A 46 0.11 -9.65 4.21
N GLY A 47 0.25 -8.42 3.72
CA GLY A 47 1.50 -7.91 3.19
C GLY A 47 1.42 -6.49 2.62
N TYR A 48 2.40 -6.14 1.82
CA TYR A 48 2.53 -4.78 1.28
C TYR A 48 3.24 -4.75 -0.08
N VAL A 49 3.07 -3.64 -0.77
CA VAL A 49 3.89 -3.25 -1.92
C VAL A 49 4.53 -1.90 -1.63
N LEU A 50 5.82 -1.76 -1.98
CA LEU A 50 6.60 -0.54 -1.78
C LEU A 50 6.97 0.03 -3.14
N PHE A 51 6.66 1.30 -3.36
CA PHE A 51 7.12 2.09 -4.49
C PHE A 51 8.18 3.06 -3.99
N ASN A 52 9.42 2.92 -4.46
CA ASN A 52 10.54 3.74 -4.01
C ASN A 52 10.45 5.17 -4.56
N THR A 53 9.90 5.30 -5.76
CA THR A 53 9.77 6.58 -6.47
C THR A 53 8.38 6.76 -7.05
N GLU A 54 8.02 8.01 -7.31
CA GLU A 54 6.78 8.34 -8.02
C GLU A 54 6.75 7.71 -9.43
N LYS A 55 7.89 7.70 -10.12
CA LYS A 55 8.02 7.10 -11.45
C LYS A 55 7.70 5.60 -11.44
N GLU A 56 8.17 4.87 -10.44
CA GLU A 56 7.87 3.43 -10.28
C GLU A 56 6.36 3.19 -10.06
N TYR A 57 5.74 4.04 -9.25
CA TYR A 57 4.30 4.00 -9.00
C TYR A 57 3.48 4.33 -10.25
N LEU A 58 3.81 5.40 -10.98
CA LEU A 58 3.09 5.80 -12.20
C LEU A 58 3.27 4.81 -13.36
N ASN A 59 4.43 4.14 -13.45
CA ASN A 59 4.72 3.16 -14.50
C ASN A 59 4.22 1.75 -14.19
N CYS A 60 3.62 1.51 -13.02
CA CYS A 60 3.14 0.19 -12.66
C CYS A 60 1.86 -0.13 -13.46
N GLN A 61 2.00 -0.98 -14.49
CA GLN A 61 0.92 -1.34 -15.40
C GLN A 61 -0.24 -2.09 -14.73
N SER A 62 0.05 -2.73 -13.60
CA SER A 62 -0.92 -3.51 -12.82
C SER A 62 -1.80 -2.66 -11.89
N ILE A 63 -1.60 -1.34 -11.85
CA ILE A 63 -2.45 -0.41 -11.10
C ILE A 63 -3.09 0.62 -12.03
N LYS A 64 -4.36 0.93 -11.79
CA LYS A 64 -5.11 1.96 -12.49
C LYS A 64 -5.22 3.19 -11.59
N ILE A 65 -4.55 4.27 -11.98
CA ILE A 65 -4.51 5.53 -11.22
C ILE A 65 -5.55 6.49 -11.82
N GLY A 66 -6.60 6.78 -11.06
CA GLY A 66 -7.58 7.84 -11.35
C GLY A 66 -7.80 8.68 -10.11
N ALA A 67 -9.05 9.05 -9.78
CA ALA A 67 -9.36 9.70 -8.49
C ALA A 67 -8.94 8.84 -7.27
N ARG A 68 -8.89 7.52 -7.46
CA ARG A 68 -8.35 6.52 -6.53
C ARG A 68 -7.43 5.57 -7.29
N VAL A 69 -6.60 4.86 -6.55
CA VAL A 69 -5.82 3.74 -7.08
C VAL A 69 -6.68 2.49 -7.02
N ASN A 70 -6.87 1.86 -8.16
CA ASN A 70 -7.49 0.56 -8.26
C ASN A 70 -6.43 -0.48 -8.64
N VAL A 71 -6.31 -1.52 -7.82
CA VAL A 71 -5.45 -2.67 -8.06
C VAL A 71 -6.35 -3.87 -8.32
N GLU A 72 -6.47 -4.25 -9.58
CA GLU A 72 -7.36 -5.33 -10.00
C GLU A 72 -6.86 -6.66 -9.47
N GLY A 73 -7.69 -7.33 -8.65
CA GLY A 73 -7.29 -8.54 -7.92
C GLY A 73 -6.50 -8.29 -6.63
N GLY A 74 -6.23 -7.04 -6.27
CA GLY A 74 -5.55 -6.66 -5.03
C GLY A 74 -4.03 -6.59 -5.15
N ILE A 75 -3.38 -5.91 -4.20
CA ILE A 75 -1.92 -5.72 -4.21
C ILE A 75 -1.14 -7.04 -4.14
N SER A 76 -1.75 -8.12 -3.65
CA SER A 76 -1.17 -9.47 -3.61
C SER A 76 -0.78 -10.02 -4.99
N ASN A 77 -1.39 -9.51 -6.06
CA ASN A 77 -1.10 -9.93 -7.44
C ASN A 77 0.00 -9.10 -8.10
N LEU A 78 0.52 -8.07 -7.41
CA LEU A 78 1.60 -7.24 -7.95
C LEU A 78 2.93 -7.99 -7.89
N PRO A 79 3.80 -7.83 -8.91
CA PRO A 79 5.08 -8.54 -8.97
C PRO A 79 6.04 -8.17 -7.83
N ASN A 80 5.89 -6.98 -7.24
CA ASN A 80 6.67 -6.47 -6.12
C ASN A 80 5.96 -6.60 -4.76
N TYR A 81 4.94 -7.47 -4.66
CA TYR A 81 4.26 -7.74 -3.40
C TYR A 81 5.13 -8.54 -2.43
N VAL A 82 5.15 -8.11 -1.17
CA VAL A 82 5.86 -8.78 -0.08
C VAL A 82 4.83 -9.29 0.94
N LYS A 83 4.71 -10.62 1.02
CA LYS A 83 3.86 -11.30 2.01
C LYS A 83 4.56 -11.35 3.36
N MET A 84 3.83 -11.00 4.42
CA MET A 84 4.35 -10.90 5.80
C MET A 84 3.67 -11.86 6.79
N VAL A 85 2.47 -12.37 6.47
CA VAL A 85 1.67 -13.28 7.30
C VAL A 85 1.31 -14.52 6.50
#